data_AF-A0A0S2LZ86-F1
#
_entry.id   AF-A0A0S2LZ86-F1
#
_cell.length_a   1.000
_cell.length_b   1.000
_cell.length_c   1.000
_cell.angle_alpha   90.00
_cell.angle_beta   90.00
_cell.angle_gamma   90.00
#
_symmetry.space_group_name_H-M   'P 1'
#
loop_
_entity.id
_entity.type
_entity.pdbx_description
1 polymer ?
#
loop_
_entity_poly.entity_id
_entity_poly.type
_entity_poly.pdbx_seq_one_letter_code
_entity_poly.pdbx_strand_id
1 'polypeptide(L)'
;MKKLSKKRSLGVFVKMNTEGCARKLLSIYVNKRDGGVMVSPYLENWGETTCSRLTHSPSDGLLPVRESYVTTRPDNPPKFHYHRSGMSSVQPVKFERGDGRQTIHLPSMDELDGVQIFSLAARLPHYLPWNHRPRQGDIVYFLDTPGIQSLYMSGIIYDRDKIPSESVGTQQDGEPVVLTSGDRNAFLIDLSGYGVEAILSLHFGPRPQDLPHFAADFSLVSTHQDHLYIEGAIAIHAGPGIPFLGMMSPIPSLSEFHRTDALDLVENEHRITNRNP
;
A
#
# COMPACT_ATOMS: atom_id res chain seq x y z
N MET A 1 -5.39 29.29 13.87
CA MET A 1 -5.54 27.88 13.44
C MET A 1 -5.75 27.81 11.93
N LYS A 2 -4.72 27.45 11.16
CA LYS A 2 -4.88 27.21 9.71
C LYS A 2 -5.74 25.95 9.52
N LYS A 3 -6.86 26.07 8.81
CA LYS A 3 -7.65 24.91 8.35
C LYS A 3 -6.72 24.02 7.51
N LEU A 4 -6.42 22.80 7.98
CA LEU A 4 -5.77 21.74 7.20
C LEU A 4 -6.60 21.47 5.94
N SER A 5 -6.22 22.12 4.85
CA SER A 5 -6.97 22.19 3.59
C SER A 5 -6.90 20.86 2.83
N LYS A 6 -8.07 20.36 2.41
CA LYS A 6 -8.32 19.15 1.59
C LYS A 6 -7.78 17.83 2.16
N LYS A 7 -8.44 16.72 1.82
CA LYS A 7 -7.92 15.36 2.05
C LYS A 7 -6.63 15.24 1.22
N ARG A 8 -5.45 15.39 1.83
CA ARG A 8 -4.19 15.11 1.14
C ARG A 8 -4.05 13.58 1.13
N SER A 9 -4.24 12.98 -0.03
CA SER A 9 -3.98 11.56 -0.26
C SER A 9 -2.60 11.41 -0.89
N LEU A 10 -1.81 10.49 -0.37
CA LEU A 10 -0.54 10.08 -0.94
C LEU A 10 -0.79 9.10 -2.09
N GLY A 11 -0.40 9.47 -3.31
CA GLY A 11 -0.40 8.55 -4.44
C GLY A 11 0.85 7.67 -4.44
N VAL A 12 0.69 6.39 -4.77
CA VAL A 12 1.81 5.48 -5.03
C VAL A 12 1.81 5.13 -6.51
N PHE A 13 2.92 5.41 -7.16
CA PHE A 13 3.12 5.23 -8.60
C PHE A 13 4.30 4.33 -8.88
N VAL A 14 4.26 3.69 -10.04
CA VAL A 14 5.36 2.93 -10.63
C VAL A 14 5.74 3.55 -11.96
N LYS A 15 7.02 3.71 -12.21
CA LYS A 15 7.55 4.15 -13.50
C LYS A 15 8.54 3.11 -14.00
N MET A 16 8.31 2.56 -15.18
CA MET A 16 9.26 1.68 -15.85
C MET A 16 10.27 2.52 -16.62
N ASN A 17 11.54 2.12 -16.64
CA ASN A 17 12.58 2.85 -17.38
C ASN A 17 12.33 2.95 -18.89
N THR A 18 11.60 1.99 -19.44
CA THR A 18 11.23 1.97 -20.85
C THR A 18 10.05 2.86 -21.19
N GLU A 19 9.41 3.51 -20.21
CA GLU A 19 8.19 4.27 -20.39
C GLU A 19 8.34 5.76 -20.03
N GLY A 20 7.74 6.63 -20.84
CA GLY A 20 7.67 8.06 -20.59
C GLY A 20 6.65 8.48 -19.53
N CYS A 21 5.95 7.54 -18.90
CA CYS A 21 4.84 7.80 -17.98
C CYS A 21 4.95 7.01 -16.67
N ALA A 22 4.41 7.57 -15.60
CA ALA A 22 4.23 6.87 -14.33
C ALA A 22 2.78 6.38 -14.24
N ARG A 23 2.58 5.19 -13.68
CA ARG A 23 1.28 4.53 -13.57
C ARG A 23 0.88 4.44 -12.11
N LYS A 24 -0.35 4.81 -11.80
CA LYS A 24 -0.83 4.87 -10.43
C LYS A 24 -1.26 3.47 -9.97
N LEU A 25 -0.69 3.01 -8.86
CA LEU A 25 -1.08 1.75 -8.21
C LEU A 25 -2.25 1.94 -7.25
N LEU A 26 -2.10 2.89 -6.33
CA LEU A 26 -3.07 3.11 -5.26
C LEU A 26 -2.94 4.51 -4.66
N SER A 27 -3.85 4.83 -3.75
CA SER A 27 -3.78 6.01 -2.89
C SER A 27 -3.91 5.62 -1.43
N ILE A 28 -3.10 6.26 -0.60
CA ILE A 28 -3.07 6.09 0.85
C ILE A 28 -3.49 7.42 1.49
N TYR A 29 -4.29 7.39 2.53
CA TYR A 29 -4.61 8.58 3.31
C TYR A 29 -5.02 8.24 4.72
N VAL A 30 -4.85 9.18 5.64
CA VAL A 30 -5.35 9.09 7.00
C VAL A 30 -6.75 9.71 7.07
N ASN A 31 -7.69 8.98 7.67
CA ASN A 31 -9.03 9.46 7.91
C ASN A 31 -9.04 10.38 9.15
N LYS A 32 -9.40 11.64 8.94
CA LYS A 32 -9.39 12.68 9.99
C LYS A 32 -10.37 12.43 11.13
N ARG A 33 -11.37 11.55 10.95
CA ARG A 33 -12.41 11.31 11.97
C ARG A 33 -11.97 10.29 13.00
N ASP A 34 -11.29 9.24 12.56
CA ASP A 34 -10.93 8.10 13.39
C ASP A 34 -9.42 7.84 13.47
N GLY A 35 -8.60 8.59 12.72
CA GLY A 35 -7.15 8.38 12.65
C GLY A 35 -6.75 7.11 11.88
N GLY A 36 -7.70 6.44 11.23
CA GLY A 36 -7.43 5.20 10.50
C GLY A 36 -6.70 5.43 9.18
N VAL A 37 -5.96 4.42 8.71
CA VAL A 37 -5.28 4.42 7.42
C VAL A 37 -6.18 3.79 6.38
N MET A 38 -6.37 4.50 5.28
CA MET A 38 -7.18 4.08 4.15
C MET A 38 -6.30 3.84 2.94
N VAL A 39 -6.56 2.72 2.25
CA VAL A 39 -5.85 2.32 1.05
C VAL A 39 -6.87 2.06 -0.04
N SER A 40 -6.77 2.81 -1.12
CA SER A 40 -7.69 2.73 -2.25
C SER A 40 -6.91 2.32 -3.50
N PRO A 41 -7.09 1.09 -3.99
CA PRO A 41 -6.43 0.65 -5.22
C PRO A 41 -6.91 1.50 -6.40
N TYR A 42 -6.02 1.73 -7.35
CA TYR A 42 -6.32 2.49 -8.55
C TYR A 42 -6.46 1.55 -9.75
N LEU A 43 -7.72 1.25 -10.11
CA LEU A 43 -8.08 0.22 -11.07
C LEU A 43 -9.04 0.81 -12.12
N GLU A 44 -8.53 1.38 -13.21
CA GLU A 44 -9.39 1.99 -14.26
C GLU A 44 -9.93 0.99 -15.28
N ASN A 45 -9.17 -0.06 -15.62
CA ASN A 45 -9.48 -0.97 -16.72
C ASN A 45 -9.67 -2.43 -16.27
N TRP A 46 -10.07 -2.62 -15.01
CA TRP A 46 -10.22 -3.94 -14.44
C TRP A 46 -11.62 -4.45 -14.72
N GLY A 47 -11.76 -5.77 -14.89
CA GLY A 47 -13.06 -6.42 -14.95
C GLY A 47 -13.77 -6.38 -13.60
N GLU A 48 -14.44 -7.46 -13.25
CA GLU A 48 -15.06 -7.58 -11.94
C GLU A 48 -14.00 -7.60 -10.83
N THR A 49 -14.28 -6.89 -9.74
CA THR A 49 -13.46 -6.91 -8.52
C THR A 49 -14.23 -7.64 -7.44
N THR A 50 -13.60 -8.56 -6.73
CA THR A 50 -14.21 -9.30 -5.63
C THR A 50 -13.55 -8.95 -4.31
N CYS A 51 -14.37 -8.71 -3.29
CA CYS A 51 -13.95 -8.60 -1.91
C CYS A 51 -14.31 -9.88 -1.17
N SER A 52 -13.44 -10.36 -0.30
CA SER A 52 -13.67 -11.59 0.45
C SER A 52 -12.94 -11.59 1.79
N ARG A 53 -13.49 -12.32 2.76
CA ARG A 53 -12.70 -12.82 3.89
C ARG A 53 -11.84 -13.97 3.41
N LEU A 54 -10.65 -14.08 3.96
CA LEU A 54 -9.73 -15.17 3.71
C LEU A 54 -9.64 -16.06 4.93
N THR A 55 -9.46 -17.36 4.71
CA THR A 55 -9.14 -18.35 5.72
C THR A 55 -7.79 -18.96 5.41
N HIS A 56 -7.10 -19.48 6.41
CA HIS A 56 -5.85 -20.19 6.21
C HIS A 56 -6.12 -21.67 5.89
N SER A 57 -5.55 -22.15 4.77
CA SER A 57 -5.43 -23.57 4.46
C SER A 57 -4.05 -24.06 4.89
N PRO A 58 -3.93 -25.22 5.58
CA PRO A 58 -2.65 -25.80 5.98
C PRO A 58 -1.67 -26.03 4.82
N SER A 59 -2.16 -26.20 3.58
CA SER A 59 -1.35 -26.46 2.38
C SER A 59 -1.29 -25.31 1.38
N ASP A 60 -2.28 -24.41 1.40
CA ASP A 60 -2.54 -23.44 0.32
C ASP A 60 -2.69 -22.00 0.81
N GLY A 61 -2.24 -21.71 2.04
CA GLY A 61 -2.18 -20.35 2.59
C GLY A 61 -3.54 -19.67 2.64
N LEU A 62 -3.59 -18.38 2.34
CA LEU A 62 -4.82 -17.59 2.42
C LEU A 62 -5.76 -17.90 1.24
N LEU A 63 -6.84 -18.62 1.52
CA LEU A 63 -7.89 -18.93 0.58
C LEU A 63 -9.13 -18.09 0.85
N PRO A 64 -9.80 -17.57 -0.19
CA PRO A 64 -10.99 -16.77 -0.01
C PRO A 64 -12.20 -17.65 0.37
N VAL A 65 -13.01 -17.18 1.33
CA VAL A 65 -14.24 -17.84 1.80
C VAL A 65 -15.36 -17.50 0.82
N ARG A 66 -15.83 -18.47 0.04
CA ARG A 66 -16.78 -18.24 -1.08
C ARG A 66 -18.07 -17.55 -0.65
N GLU A 67 -18.58 -17.90 0.51
CA GLU A 67 -19.81 -17.35 1.10
C GLU A 67 -19.67 -15.86 1.45
N SER A 68 -18.44 -15.35 1.55
CA SER A 68 -18.14 -13.95 1.86
C SER A 68 -17.94 -13.07 0.62
N TYR A 69 -18.13 -13.61 -0.58
CA TYR A 69 -17.81 -12.89 -1.81
C TYR A 69 -18.76 -11.72 -2.04
N VAL A 70 -18.15 -10.57 -2.31
CA VAL A 70 -18.85 -9.36 -2.72
C VAL A 70 -18.21 -8.85 -3.99
N THR A 71 -18.89 -9.07 -5.11
CA THR A 71 -18.39 -8.69 -6.43
C THR A 71 -18.93 -7.32 -6.83
N THR A 72 -18.03 -6.46 -7.27
CA THR A 72 -18.31 -5.08 -7.66
C THR A 72 -17.86 -4.81 -9.08
N ARG A 73 -18.63 -3.98 -9.76
CA ARG A 73 -18.30 -3.46 -11.08
C ARG A 73 -17.21 -2.37 -11.01
N PRO A 74 -16.54 -2.05 -12.13
CA PRO A 74 -15.42 -1.09 -12.15
C PRO A 74 -15.77 0.31 -11.63
N ASP A 75 -17.05 0.70 -11.72
CA ASP A 75 -17.57 1.99 -11.26
C ASP A 75 -17.80 2.06 -9.73
N ASN A 76 -17.54 0.97 -9.01
CA ASN A 76 -17.71 0.87 -7.56
C ASN A 76 -16.48 0.22 -6.89
N PRO A 77 -15.28 0.83 -7.00
CA PRO A 77 -14.05 0.20 -6.53
C PRO A 77 -14.06 0.08 -5.00
N PRO A 78 -13.71 -1.08 -4.44
CA PRO A 78 -13.59 -1.23 -3.01
C PRO A 78 -12.35 -0.51 -2.46
N LYS A 79 -12.42 -0.16 -1.19
CA LYS A 79 -11.32 0.43 -0.44
C LYS A 79 -11.05 -0.37 0.81
N PHE A 80 -9.79 -0.42 1.20
CA PHE A 80 -9.37 -0.95 2.47
C PHE A 80 -9.30 0.18 3.51
N HIS A 81 -9.75 -0.11 4.72
CA HIS A 81 -9.73 0.81 5.85
C HIS A 81 -9.30 0.07 7.12
N TYR A 82 -8.15 0.46 7.67
CA TYR A 82 -7.68 0.06 8.99
C TYR A 82 -7.96 1.19 9.97
N HIS A 83 -8.97 1.00 10.81
CA HIS A 83 -9.39 1.95 11.83
C HIS A 83 -8.39 1.96 13.00
N ARG A 84 -8.21 3.10 13.67
CA ARG A 84 -7.29 3.22 14.83
C ARG A 84 -7.54 2.15 15.90
N SER A 85 -8.80 1.77 16.12
CA SER A 85 -9.19 0.75 17.09
C SER A 85 -8.84 -0.70 16.71
N GLY A 86 -8.17 -0.94 15.58
CA GLY A 86 -7.83 -2.28 15.11
C GLY A 86 -8.79 -2.87 14.08
N MET A 87 -9.98 -2.30 13.90
CA MET A 87 -10.96 -2.80 12.94
C MET A 87 -10.48 -2.56 11.51
N SER A 88 -10.17 -3.64 10.79
CA SER A 88 -9.80 -3.62 9.38
C SER A 88 -10.96 -4.06 8.51
N SER A 89 -11.22 -3.34 7.43
CA SER A 89 -12.36 -3.64 6.58
C SER A 89 -12.15 -3.30 5.12
N VAL A 90 -12.79 -4.10 4.26
CA VAL A 90 -12.97 -3.81 2.84
C VAL A 90 -14.43 -3.50 2.62
N GLN A 91 -14.71 -2.37 1.98
CA GLN A 91 -16.08 -1.95 1.68
C GLN A 91 -16.15 -1.42 0.25
N PRO A 92 -17.08 -1.93 -0.57
CA PRO A 92 -17.40 -1.28 -1.83
C PRO A 92 -18.21 0.01 -1.63
N VAL A 93 -17.88 1.04 -2.40
CA VAL A 93 -18.25 2.44 -2.13
C VAL A 93 -19.75 2.74 -2.22
N LYS A 94 -20.51 1.99 -3.04
CA LYS A 94 -21.94 2.26 -3.33
C LYS A 94 -22.94 1.41 -2.53
N PHE A 95 -22.52 0.49 -1.66
CA PHE A 95 -23.47 -0.26 -0.83
C PHE A 95 -23.93 0.57 0.36
N GLU A 96 -25.25 0.73 0.52
CA GLU A 96 -25.85 1.40 1.67
C GLU A 96 -25.70 0.54 2.95
N ARG A 97 -25.64 1.19 4.12
CA ARG A 97 -25.70 0.58 5.47
C ARG A 97 -24.67 -0.51 5.80
N GLY A 98 -23.61 -0.68 5.02
CA GLY A 98 -22.54 -1.64 5.30
C GLY A 98 -22.78 -3.03 4.72
N ASP A 99 -23.80 -3.20 3.88
CA ASP A 99 -23.99 -4.44 3.12
C ASP A 99 -22.75 -4.73 2.27
N GLY A 100 -22.29 -5.98 2.33
CA GLY A 100 -21.09 -6.43 1.63
C GLY A 100 -19.76 -5.94 2.20
N ARG A 101 -19.75 -5.33 3.41
CA ARG A 101 -18.51 -5.02 4.13
C ARG A 101 -17.90 -6.30 4.70
N GLN A 102 -16.63 -6.55 4.38
CA GLN A 102 -15.85 -7.62 4.99
C GLN A 102 -14.93 -7.02 6.06
N THR A 103 -14.83 -7.67 7.22
CA THR A 103 -14.09 -7.14 8.38
C THR A 103 -13.27 -8.21 9.08
N ILE A 104 -12.14 -7.78 9.65
CA ILE A 104 -11.29 -8.52 10.59
C ILE A 104 -10.82 -7.56 11.68
N HIS A 105 -10.35 -8.12 12.79
CA HIS A 105 -9.70 -7.36 13.85
C HIS A 105 -8.20 -7.55 13.76
N LEU A 106 -7.47 -6.46 13.51
CA LEU A 106 -6.03 -6.37 13.70
C LEU A 106 -5.76 -5.71 15.06
N PRO A 107 -4.51 -5.74 15.57
CA PRO A 107 -4.12 -4.93 16.73
C PRO A 107 -4.48 -3.46 16.51
N SER A 108 -4.72 -2.71 17.59
CA SER A 108 -4.98 -1.29 17.46
C SER A 108 -3.73 -0.53 17.00
N MET A 109 -3.92 0.66 16.43
CA MET A 109 -2.81 1.54 16.10
C MET A 109 -2.09 2.10 17.35
N ASP A 110 -2.65 1.91 18.53
CA ASP A 110 -1.98 2.29 19.78
C ASP A 110 -1.12 1.13 20.33
N GLU A 111 -1.16 -0.05 19.69
CA GLU A 111 -0.43 -1.27 20.05
C GLU A 111 0.59 -1.66 18.95
N LEU A 112 1.03 -0.71 18.12
CA LEU A 112 1.81 -0.96 16.91
C LEU A 112 3.23 -1.49 17.19
N ASP A 113 3.42 -2.79 17.05
CA ASP A 113 4.74 -3.39 16.87
C ASP A 113 4.87 -4.06 15.49
N GLY A 114 4.84 -3.25 14.42
CA GLY A 114 5.05 -3.73 13.05
C GLY A 114 3.85 -4.47 12.46
N VAL A 115 2.67 -3.83 12.43
CA VAL A 115 1.45 -4.43 11.88
C VAL A 115 1.42 -4.25 10.37
N GLN A 116 1.31 -5.35 9.62
CA GLN A 116 1.07 -5.27 8.19
C GLN A 116 -0.37 -4.84 7.90
N ILE A 117 -0.53 -3.66 7.33
CA ILE A 117 -1.86 -3.15 6.98
C ILE A 117 -2.31 -3.66 5.62
N PHE A 118 -1.39 -3.92 4.70
CA PHE A 118 -1.70 -4.59 3.45
C PHE A 118 -0.48 -5.24 2.78
N SER A 119 -0.73 -6.25 1.95
CA SER A 119 0.15 -6.76 0.89
C SER A 119 -0.57 -6.65 -0.44
N LEU A 120 0.17 -6.25 -1.46
CA LEU A 120 -0.26 -6.12 -2.84
C LEU A 120 0.58 -7.06 -3.70
N ALA A 121 -0.07 -7.83 -4.56
CA ALA A 121 0.57 -8.54 -5.67
C ALA A 121 -0.14 -8.14 -6.96
N ALA A 122 0.62 -7.79 -8.00
CA ALA A 122 0.07 -7.42 -9.31
C ALA A 122 0.87 -8.04 -10.45
N ARG A 123 0.16 -8.59 -11.45
CA ARG A 123 0.74 -8.90 -12.76
C ARG A 123 1.12 -7.59 -13.44
N LEU A 124 2.36 -7.53 -13.96
CA LEU A 124 2.92 -6.51 -14.85
C LEU A 124 2.37 -5.07 -14.68
N PRO A 125 3.14 -4.14 -14.09
CA PRO A 125 2.74 -2.74 -13.94
C PRO A 125 2.33 -2.01 -15.24
N HIS A 126 2.70 -2.47 -16.44
CA HIS A 126 2.27 -1.85 -17.70
C HIS A 126 0.77 -2.01 -18.00
N TYR A 127 0.06 -2.90 -17.31
CA TYR A 127 -1.41 -2.97 -17.38
C TYR A 127 -2.10 -1.91 -16.50
N LEU A 128 -1.35 -1.22 -15.63
CA LEU A 128 -1.89 -0.14 -14.82
C LEU A 128 -2.20 1.09 -15.68
N PRO A 129 -3.23 1.89 -15.34
CA PRO A 129 -3.57 3.08 -16.09
C PRO A 129 -2.44 4.13 -16.08
N TRP A 130 -2.28 4.82 -17.22
CA TRP A 130 -1.18 5.74 -17.53
C TRP A 130 -1.61 7.22 -17.60
N ASN A 131 -2.88 7.50 -17.34
CA ASN A 131 -3.50 8.83 -17.45
C ASN A 131 -3.36 9.69 -16.17
N HIS A 132 -2.70 9.20 -15.12
CA HIS A 132 -2.46 9.96 -13.89
C HIS A 132 -1.05 10.50 -13.83
N ARG A 133 -0.93 11.79 -13.55
CA ARG A 133 0.36 12.43 -13.29
C ARG A 133 0.62 12.45 -11.78
N PRO A 134 1.81 12.02 -11.32
CA PRO A 134 2.21 12.23 -9.93
C PRO A 134 2.18 13.71 -9.58
N ARG A 135 1.79 14.02 -8.34
CA ARG A 135 1.88 15.36 -7.76
C ARG A 135 3.09 15.43 -6.83
N GLN A 136 3.48 16.64 -6.46
CA GLN A 136 4.50 16.84 -5.43
C GLN A 136 4.10 16.12 -4.14
N GLY A 137 5.04 15.31 -3.61
CA GLY A 137 4.86 14.48 -2.42
C GLY A 137 4.24 13.10 -2.68
N ASP A 138 3.80 12.77 -3.90
CA ASP A 138 3.44 11.39 -4.26
C ASP A 138 4.70 10.52 -4.38
N ILE A 139 4.60 9.23 -4.05
CA ILE A 139 5.71 8.27 -4.18
C ILE A 139 5.76 7.74 -5.60
N VAL A 140 6.95 7.80 -6.21
CA VAL A 140 7.22 7.21 -7.53
C VAL A 140 8.34 6.18 -7.37
N TYR A 141 7.98 4.90 -7.50
CA TYR A 141 8.92 3.80 -7.52
C TYR A 141 9.42 3.56 -8.95
N PHE A 142 10.73 3.66 -9.17
CA PHE A 142 11.36 3.43 -10.46
C PHE A 142 11.72 1.95 -10.59
N LEU A 143 11.13 1.29 -11.60
CA LEU A 143 11.46 -0.08 -11.98
C LEU A 143 12.57 -0.06 -13.00
N ASP A 144 13.80 -0.17 -12.49
CA ASP A 144 15.02 -0.10 -13.29
C ASP A 144 15.48 -1.46 -13.81
N THR A 145 14.86 -2.54 -13.34
CA THR A 145 15.24 -3.91 -13.70
C THR A 145 14.52 -4.36 -14.97
N PRO A 146 15.25 -4.77 -16.03
CA PRO A 146 14.63 -5.38 -17.19
C PRO A 146 14.06 -6.77 -16.86
N GLY A 147 12.99 -7.18 -17.57
CA GLY A 147 12.42 -8.52 -17.44
C GLY A 147 11.48 -8.73 -16.25
N ILE A 148 11.07 -7.68 -15.55
CA ILE A 148 10.08 -7.76 -14.47
C ILE A 148 8.70 -8.16 -15.03
N GLN A 149 8.11 -9.18 -14.42
CA GLN A 149 6.81 -9.74 -14.79
C GLN A 149 5.76 -9.57 -13.68
N SER A 150 6.16 -9.34 -12.43
CA SER A 150 5.21 -9.03 -11.37
C SER A 150 5.80 -8.06 -10.35
N LEU A 151 4.92 -7.41 -9.60
CA LEU A 151 5.29 -6.52 -8.50
C LEU A 151 4.59 -6.96 -7.21
N TYR A 152 5.39 -7.12 -6.16
CA TYR A 152 4.91 -7.24 -4.80
C TYR A 152 5.11 -5.90 -4.09
N MET A 153 4.17 -5.54 -3.23
CA MET A 153 4.33 -4.41 -2.34
C MET A 153 3.70 -4.69 -0.98
N SER A 154 4.35 -4.34 0.12
CA SER A 154 3.75 -4.44 1.47
C SER A 154 3.75 -3.08 2.15
N GLY A 155 2.68 -2.82 2.91
CA GLY A 155 2.53 -1.65 3.76
C GLY A 155 2.51 -2.09 5.21
N ILE A 156 3.50 -1.66 5.99
CA ILE A 156 3.65 -2.01 7.40
C ILE A 156 3.64 -0.74 8.23
N ILE A 157 2.86 -0.73 9.31
CA ILE A 157 2.83 0.38 10.24
C ILE A 157 3.67 0.03 11.48
N TYR A 158 4.61 0.92 11.78
CA TYR A 158 5.42 0.91 12.99
C TYR A 158 5.03 2.08 13.90
N ASP A 159 5.24 1.90 15.20
CA ASP A 159 5.28 3.01 16.15
C ASP A 159 6.34 4.04 15.71
N ARG A 160 5.98 5.33 15.80
CA ARG A 160 6.85 6.46 15.46
C ARG A 160 8.13 6.48 16.27
N ASP A 161 8.08 6.05 17.53
CA ASP A 161 9.21 6.09 18.46
C ASP A 161 10.31 5.08 18.10
N LYS A 162 10.01 4.11 17.22
CA LYS A 162 11.00 3.14 16.73
C LYS A 162 11.94 3.72 15.68
N ILE A 163 11.66 4.91 15.15
CA ILE A 163 12.52 5.61 14.18
C ILE A 163 13.14 6.85 14.83
N PRO A 164 14.48 6.93 14.94
CA PRO A 164 15.18 8.12 15.40
C PRO A 164 14.74 9.39 14.67
N SER A 165 14.54 10.47 15.43
CA SER A 165 14.08 11.75 14.90
C SER A 165 14.98 12.30 13.78
N GLU A 166 16.30 12.08 13.88
CA GLU A 166 17.28 12.52 12.89
C GLU A 166 17.19 11.78 11.55
N SER A 167 16.53 10.63 11.52
CA SER A 167 16.43 9.81 10.31
C SER A 167 15.24 10.20 9.45
N VAL A 168 14.23 10.83 10.05
CA VAL A 168 13.15 11.48 9.32
C VAL A 168 13.65 12.88 8.95
N GLY A 169 14.05 13.05 7.68
CA GLY A 169 14.50 14.34 7.14
C GLY A 169 13.58 15.50 7.53
N THR A 170 14.10 16.73 7.50
CA THR A 170 13.40 17.92 8.00
C THR A 170 11.96 18.03 7.47
N GLN A 171 10.98 17.86 8.36
CA GLN A 171 9.56 18.02 8.07
C GLN A 171 9.33 19.43 7.49
N GLN A 172 8.83 19.49 6.25
CA GLN A 172 8.01 20.64 5.87
C GLN A 172 6.58 20.34 6.30
N ASP A 173 5.96 21.27 7.03
CA ASP A 173 4.60 21.14 7.56
C ASP A 173 3.63 20.55 6.51
N GLY A 174 3.15 19.33 6.78
CA GLY A 174 2.11 18.66 6.00
C GLY A 174 2.59 17.88 4.77
N GLU A 175 3.90 17.65 4.58
CA GLU A 175 4.44 16.77 3.54
C GLU A 175 4.97 15.45 4.13
N PRO A 176 4.62 14.28 3.57
CA PRO A 176 5.20 13.01 4.01
C PRO A 176 6.70 13.02 3.69
N VAL A 177 7.54 12.77 4.69
CA VAL A 177 8.97 12.54 4.49
C VAL A 177 9.11 11.15 3.89
N VAL A 178 9.82 11.03 2.77
CA VAL A 178 9.98 9.80 2.01
C VAL A 178 11.47 9.43 2.04
N LEU A 179 11.83 8.38 2.79
CA LEU A 179 13.19 7.85 2.86
C LEU A 179 13.28 6.60 2.01
N THR A 180 14.28 6.48 1.12
CA THR A 180 14.54 5.23 0.39
C THR A 180 15.56 4.39 1.15
N SER A 181 15.31 3.08 1.31
CA SER A 181 16.34 2.14 1.77
C SER A 181 17.59 2.18 0.85
N GLY A 182 18.75 1.72 1.35
CA GLY A 182 19.98 1.64 0.55
C GLY A 182 19.83 0.81 -0.73
N ASP A 183 18.92 -0.17 -0.73
CA ASP A 183 18.55 -0.98 -1.91
C ASP A 183 17.40 -0.38 -2.74
N ARG A 184 16.97 0.84 -2.41
CA ARG A 184 15.89 1.64 -3.05
C ARG A 184 14.56 0.92 -3.17
N ASN A 185 14.29 -0.06 -2.32
CA ASN A 185 13.11 -0.91 -2.38
C ASN A 185 12.09 -0.62 -1.28
N ALA A 186 12.37 0.29 -0.34
CA ALA A 186 11.44 0.65 0.71
C ALA A 186 11.31 2.16 0.85
N PHE A 187 10.11 2.63 1.19
CA PHE A 187 9.82 4.02 1.48
C PHE A 187 9.21 4.16 2.88
N LEU A 188 9.83 4.97 3.73
CA LEU A 188 9.28 5.30 5.05
C LEU A 188 8.49 6.60 4.97
N ILE A 189 7.31 6.65 5.59
CA ILE A 189 6.37 7.78 5.55
C ILE A 189 5.94 8.11 6.98
N ASP A 190 6.28 9.32 7.44
CA ASP A 190 5.82 9.83 8.73
C ASP A 190 4.35 10.29 8.65
N LEU A 191 3.48 9.66 9.45
CA LEU A 191 2.05 9.97 9.50
C LEU A 191 1.69 11.00 10.58
N SER A 192 2.63 11.47 11.40
CA SER A 192 2.38 12.45 12.48
C SER A 192 1.81 13.76 11.95
N GLY A 193 2.24 14.19 10.77
CA GLY A 193 1.66 15.35 10.05
C GLY A 193 0.17 15.20 9.69
N TYR A 194 -0.38 13.99 9.79
CA TYR A 194 -1.79 13.66 9.64
C TYR A 194 -2.51 13.40 10.97
N GLY A 195 -1.84 13.59 12.11
CA GLY A 195 -2.38 13.39 13.46
C GLY A 195 -2.32 11.94 13.95
N VAL A 196 -1.44 11.12 13.37
CA VAL A 196 -1.24 9.71 13.75
C VAL A 196 0.25 9.51 14.02
N GLU A 197 0.61 9.25 15.28
CA GLU A 197 1.99 8.98 15.70
C GLU A 197 2.45 7.59 15.25
N ALA A 198 2.65 7.43 13.94
CA ALA A 198 3.08 6.18 13.34
C ALA A 198 3.89 6.41 12.06
N ILE A 199 4.68 5.41 11.69
CA ILE A 199 5.38 5.37 10.41
C ILE A 199 4.77 4.28 9.53
N LEU A 200 4.43 4.64 8.30
CA LEU A 200 4.11 3.67 7.26
C LEU A 200 5.35 3.37 6.43
N SER A 201 5.78 2.11 6.43
CA SER A 201 6.80 1.60 5.52
C SER A 201 6.15 0.92 4.32
N LEU A 202 6.53 1.32 3.11
CA LEU A 202 6.13 0.68 1.86
C LEU A 202 7.32 -0.06 1.25
N HIS A 203 7.26 -1.39 1.16
CA HIS A 203 8.30 -2.21 0.55
C HIS A 203 7.86 -2.66 -0.84
N PHE A 204 8.79 -2.67 -1.80
CA PHE A 204 8.59 -3.04 -3.19
C PHE A 204 9.49 -4.22 -3.54
N GLY A 205 8.89 -5.27 -4.08
CA GLY A 205 9.57 -6.49 -4.51
C GLY A 205 9.27 -6.78 -5.99
N PRO A 206 10.02 -6.19 -6.93
CA PRO A 206 9.88 -6.54 -8.34
C PRO A 206 10.38 -7.97 -8.58
N ARG A 207 9.67 -8.75 -9.40
CA ARG A 207 10.03 -10.14 -9.71
C ARG A 207 10.06 -10.40 -11.21
N PRO A 208 11.04 -11.16 -11.73
CA PRO A 208 11.08 -11.55 -13.13
C PRO A 208 10.10 -12.66 -13.49
N GLN A 209 9.43 -13.27 -12.50
CA GLN A 209 8.39 -14.28 -12.71
C GLN A 209 7.00 -13.65 -12.72
N ASP A 210 6.15 -14.07 -13.66
CA ASP A 210 4.72 -13.72 -13.66
C ASP A 210 4.01 -14.34 -12.45
N LEU A 211 2.89 -13.74 -12.04
CA LEU A 211 2.00 -14.40 -11.09
C LEU A 211 1.41 -15.65 -11.75
N PRO A 212 1.33 -16.78 -11.04
CA PRO A 212 0.81 -18.01 -11.62
C PRO A 212 -0.62 -17.82 -12.14
N HIS A 213 -1.01 -18.57 -13.17
CA HIS A 213 -2.29 -18.34 -13.87
C HIS A 213 -3.54 -18.38 -12.97
N PHE A 214 -3.50 -19.11 -11.85
CA PHE A 214 -4.60 -19.16 -10.88
C PHE A 214 -4.75 -17.89 -10.03
N ALA A 215 -3.71 -17.06 -9.97
CA ALA A 215 -3.72 -15.81 -9.23
C ALA A 215 -4.60 -14.78 -9.92
N ALA A 216 -5.23 -13.93 -9.12
CA ALA A 216 -5.83 -12.69 -9.60
C ALA A 216 -4.74 -11.79 -10.21
N ASP A 217 -5.12 -10.98 -11.19
CA ASP A 217 -4.20 -10.01 -11.82
C ASP A 217 -3.73 -8.96 -10.80
N PHE A 218 -4.55 -8.68 -9.79
CA PHE A 218 -4.22 -7.84 -8.64
C PHE A 218 -4.88 -8.39 -7.40
N SER A 219 -4.12 -8.42 -6.31
CA SER A 219 -4.58 -8.79 -4.98
C SER A 219 -4.07 -7.76 -4.00
N LEU A 220 -4.95 -7.20 -3.16
CA LEU A 220 -4.62 -6.36 -2.02
C LEU A 220 -5.24 -6.99 -0.78
N VAL A 221 -4.41 -7.39 0.19
CA VAL A 221 -4.84 -8.16 1.35
C VAL A 221 -4.35 -7.52 2.62
N SER A 222 -5.18 -7.47 3.66
CA SER A 222 -4.78 -7.03 4.99
C SER A 222 -4.82 -8.16 6.01
N THR A 223 -3.78 -8.24 6.84
CA THR A 223 -3.60 -9.32 7.82
C THR A 223 -2.55 -8.94 8.86
N HIS A 224 -2.69 -9.47 10.07
CA HIS A 224 -1.60 -9.49 11.05
C HIS A 224 -0.74 -10.73 10.82
N GLN A 225 0.57 -10.64 11.03
CA GLN A 225 1.50 -11.75 10.78
C GLN A 225 1.22 -12.95 11.70
N ASP A 226 0.96 -12.69 12.99
CA ASP A 226 0.74 -13.76 13.97
C ASP A 226 -0.69 -14.31 13.98
N HIS A 227 -1.65 -13.57 13.43
CA HIS A 227 -3.06 -13.99 13.38
C HIS A 227 -3.45 -14.67 12.07
N LEU A 228 -2.50 -14.91 11.15
CA LEU A 228 -2.73 -15.72 9.94
C LEU A 228 -3.43 -17.05 10.26
N TYR A 229 -3.23 -17.60 11.47
CA TYR A 229 -3.69 -18.93 11.86
C TYR A 229 -4.99 -18.99 12.68
N ILE A 230 -5.52 -17.87 13.17
CA ILE A 230 -6.65 -17.90 14.15
C ILE A 230 -7.79 -16.96 13.74
N GLU A 231 -7.50 -15.80 13.13
CA GLU A 231 -8.52 -14.87 12.64
C GLU A 231 -8.08 -14.31 11.29
N GLY A 232 -8.78 -14.74 10.24
CA GLY A 232 -8.36 -14.61 8.85
C GLY A 232 -8.08 -13.19 8.33
N ALA A 233 -7.70 -13.11 7.06
CA ALA A 233 -7.41 -11.85 6.38
C ALA A 233 -8.63 -11.33 5.60
N ILE A 234 -8.54 -10.13 5.02
CA ILE A 234 -9.51 -9.65 4.03
C ILE A 234 -8.82 -9.17 2.77
N ALA A 235 -9.44 -9.42 1.63
CA ALA A 235 -8.88 -9.13 0.32
C ALA A 235 -9.78 -8.27 -0.55
N ILE A 236 -9.13 -7.53 -1.43
CA ILE A 236 -9.64 -7.09 -2.72
C ILE A 236 -8.84 -7.88 -3.77
N HIS A 237 -9.51 -8.59 -4.67
CA HIS A 237 -8.84 -9.21 -5.81
C HIS A 237 -9.61 -8.97 -7.09
N ALA A 238 -8.89 -8.68 -8.17
CA ALA A 238 -9.45 -8.33 -9.45
C ALA A 238 -8.87 -9.22 -10.56
N GLY A 239 -9.74 -9.69 -11.44
CA GLY A 239 -9.46 -10.76 -12.39
C GLY A 239 -10.08 -12.11 -11.96
N PRO A 240 -9.98 -13.16 -12.81
CA PRO A 240 -10.66 -14.44 -12.62
C PRO A 240 -10.04 -15.34 -11.54
N GLY A 241 -8.85 -14.99 -11.05
CA GLY A 241 -8.13 -15.77 -10.04
C GLY A 241 -8.47 -15.39 -8.60
N ILE A 242 -7.79 -16.06 -7.67
CA ILE A 242 -7.89 -15.81 -6.23
C ILE A 242 -6.67 -15.03 -5.71
N PRO A 243 -6.72 -14.46 -4.49
CA PRO A 243 -5.56 -13.82 -3.88
C PRO A 243 -4.33 -14.71 -3.89
N PHE A 244 -3.18 -14.18 -4.32
CA PHE A 244 -1.95 -14.98 -4.42
C PHE A 244 -1.17 -15.07 -3.10
N LEU A 245 -0.77 -16.29 -2.75
CA LEU A 245 -0.07 -16.69 -1.53
C LEU A 245 1.31 -16.03 -1.32
N GLY A 246 1.98 -15.59 -2.40
CA GLY A 246 3.31 -14.93 -2.33
C GLY A 246 3.35 -13.58 -1.61
N MET A 247 2.23 -13.15 -1.04
CA MET A 247 2.10 -11.97 -0.18
C MET A 247 2.69 -12.14 1.22
N MET A 248 3.17 -13.34 1.58
CA MET A 248 3.86 -13.61 2.84
C MET A 248 5.37 -13.47 2.67
N SER A 249 5.85 -12.23 2.60
CA SER A 249 7.23 -11.97 3.03
C SER A 249 7.19 -11.76 4.55
N PRO A 250 8.19 -12.23 5.32
CA PRO A 250 8.31 -11.82 6.70
C PRO A 250 8.23 -10.30 6.79
N ILE A 251 7.47 -9.75 7.76
CA ILE A 251 7.55 -8.33 8.11
C ILE A 251 9.01 -8.10 8.48
N PRO A 252 9.74 -7.39 7.63
CA PRO A 252 11.17 -7.32 7.80
C PRO A 252 11.43 -6.33 8.94
N SER A 253 12.41 -6.61 9.80
CA SER A 253 12.60 -5.77 10.99
C SER A 253 12.95 -4.34 10.58
N LEU A 254 12.51 -3.35 11.35
CA LEU A 254 12.78 -1.95 11.04
C LEU A 254 14.30 -1.68 10.88
N SER A 255 15.13 -2.38 11.67
CA SER A 255 16.60 -2.37 11.59
C SER A 255 17.19 -2.89 10.27
N GLU A 256 16.45 -3.68 9.49
CA GLU A 256 16.91 -4.16 8.18
C GLU A 256 16.88 -3.06 7.11
N PHE A 257 16.13 -1.97 7.32
CA PHE A 257 16.01 -0.85 6.37
C PHE A 257 16.54 0.46 6.93
N HIS A 258 16.53 0.59 8.25
CA HIS A 258 16.99 1.77 8.95
C HIS A 258 18.51 1.71 9.18
N ARG A 259 19.26 1.84 8.09
CA ARG A 259 20.71 2.10 8.11
C ARG A 259 20.93 3.60 8.00
N THR A 260 21.16 4.25 9.14
CA THR A 260 21.39 5.72 9.26
C THR A 260 22.53 6.24 8.38
N ASP A 261 23.40 5.35 7.90
CA ASP A 261 24.56 5.62 7.07
C ASP A 261 24.28 5.56 5.55
N ALA A 262 23.09 5.12 5.11
CA ALA A 262 22.80 4.86 3.69
C ALA A 262 21.56 5.60 3.14
N LEU A 263 21.03 6.59 3.88
CA LEU A 263 19.86 7.35 3.45
C LEU A 263 20.27 8.55 2.59
N ASP A 264 20.06 8.42 1.28
CA ASP A 264 20.03 9.58 0.39
C ASP A 264 18.70 10.31 0.56
N LEU A 265 18.73 11.63 0.76
CA LEU A 265 17.53 12.45 0.59
C LEU A 265 17.06 12.31 -0.86
N VAL A 266 15.77 12.01 -1.06
CA VAL A 266 15.16 12.14 -2.39
C VAL A 266 15.15 13.63 -2.75
N GLU A 267 16.20 14.09 -3.42
CA GLU A 267 16.21 15.42 -4.02
C GLU A 267 15.11 15.47 -5.08
N ASN A 268 14.04 16.23 -4.81
CA ASN A 268 13.08 16.60 -5.83
C ASN A 268 13.84 17.34 -6.94
N GLU A 269 14.05 16.69 -8.09
CA GLU A 269 14.73 17.31 -9.24
C GLU A 269 14.00 18.58 -9.69
N HIS A 270 14.50 19.73 -9.23
CA HIS A 270 14.27 21.04 -9.81
C HIS A 270 15.59 21.55 -10.36
N ARG A 271 15.93 21.07 -11.56
CA ARG A 271 16.80 21.80 -12.49
C ARG A 271 16.02 22.15 -13.75
N ILE A 272 15.16 23.16 -13.63
CA ILE A 272 14.80 24.01 -14.78
C ILE A 272 15.79 25.18 -14.77
N THR A 273 16.83 25.02 -15.59
CA THR A 273 17.54 26.05 -16.35
C THR A 273 17.46 27.48 -15.83
N ASN A 274 18.48 27.91 -15.09
CA ASN A 274 18.93 29.29 -15.11
C ASN A 274 20.46 29.28 -15.17
N ARG A 275 20.98 29.30 -16.39
CA ARG A 275 22.31 29.79 -16.79
C ARG A 275 22.42 29.59 -18.30
N ASN A 276 22.12 30.65 -19.04
CA ASN A 276 23.02 31.03 -20.12
C ASN A 276 23.49 32.47 -19.81
N PRO A 277 24.76 32.78 -20.08
CA PRO A 277 25.32 34.12 -19.89
C PRO A 277 24.64 35.16 -20.79
#